data_AF-A0A2C9LGL1-F1
#
_entry.id   AF-A0A2C9LGL1-F1
#
_cell.length_a   1.000
_cell.length_b   1.000
_cell.length_c   1.000
_cell.angle_alpha   90.00
_cell.angle_beta   90.00
_cell.angle_gamma   90.00
#
_symmetry.space_group_name_H-M   'P 1'
#
loop_
_entity.id
_entity.type
_entity.pdbx_description
1 polymer ?
#
loop_
_entity_poly.entity_id
_entity_poly.type
_entity_poly.pdbx_seq_one_letter_code
_entity_poly.pdbx_strand_id
1 'polypeptide(L)'
;MADANKTIAVFENLELNVLQEDYVKTCWDEDFADFSSIPVDVKEHLEEKGFLTDQLQAAHDMLGTWLQFNNENDNGEGFWSILIECDISHKSLVVLLAYLSHNASKISASFSEKAAGILASSVYLRLISLPGSAAFKIYNPELFLQACRVLTIRNRPDNGGGGSKRKKKRDIPSGNKRQTKRRKGTKIPSGEALFEEDSGTIRDGSDEEQFIELSETERDQIDDFKKSLLQNVVIICERYSLRQSESTAIQLLSVLTNIVKEDPLAIDETMGQWNARHCSPGMLAFKAMYLLCQPFHGHVTTIVNESFKQLLEQILMMEDGKLFTALARPVLQIRRHALDFVVYVVKELGERSVNCLKTLLQTLCFKVPDKSDYRAYAAEAVCELVDYLPDIEYARMLEWLKRLSRYTKATQRSFLVDVMLTLIEKPERRLSGIHGTLAMSI
;
A
#
# COMPACT_ATOMS: atom_id res chain seq x y z
N MET A 1 29.72 1.76 -16.20
CA MET A 1 30.15 2.94 -15.42
C MET A 1 29.31 4.12 -15.82
N ALA A 2 29.08 5.05 -14.91
CA ALA A 2 28.31 6.26 -15.20
C ALA A 2 29.13 7.21 -16.07
N ASP A 3 28.56 7.69 -17.17
CA ASP A 3 29.23 8.52 -18.17
C ASP A 3 28.65 9.93 -18.11
N ALA A 4 29.51 10.93 -17.86
CA ALA A 4 29.10 12.32 -17.67
C ALA A 4 28.43 12.89 -18.92
N ASN A 5 29.02 12.68 -20.11
CA ASN A 5 28.48 13.21 -21.37
C ASN A 5 27.11 12.61 -21.69
N LYS A 6 26.94 11.30 -21.45
CA LYS A 6 25.63 10.65 -21.61
C LYS A 6 24.63 11.14 -20.58
N THR A 7 25.07 11.40 -19.35
CA THR A 7 24.20 11.96 -18.30
C THR A 7 23.67 13.32 -18.75
N ILE A 8 24.54 14.22 -19.19
CA ILE A 8 24.15 15.56 -19.67
C ILE A 8 23.13 15.45 -20.80
N ALA A 9 23.44 14.68 -21.85
CA ALA A 9 22.53 14.50 -22.99
C ALA A 9 21.15 13.96 -22.58
N VAL A 10 21.09 13.04 -21.62
CA VAL A 10 19.82 12.47 -21.14
C VAL A 10 18.96 13.53 -20.43
N PHE A 11 19.56 14.36 -19.59
CA PHE A 11 18.81 15.36 -18.82
C PHE A 11 18.53 16.65 -19.60
N GLU A 12 19.36 17.02 -20.57
CA GLU A 12 19.07 18.12 -21.51
C GLU A 12 17.86 17.80 -22.40
N ASN A 13 17.70 16.53 -22.79
CA ASN A 13 16.55 16.07 -23.59
C ASN A 13 15.20 16.15 -22.84
N LEU A 14 15.20 16.44 -21.54
CA LEU A 14 13.96 16.70 -20.79
C LEU A 14 13.44 18.13 -21.00
N GLU A 15 14.19 18.99 -21.72
CA GLU A 15 13.77 20.33 -22.15
C GLU A 15 13.23 21.19 -20.97
N LEU A 16 13.93 21.13 -19.83
CA LEU A 16 13.52 21.78 -18.57
C LEU A 16 13.36 23.31 -18.66
N ASN A 17 13.96 23.92 -19.68
CA ASN A 17 13.87 25.33 -20.01
C ASN A 17 12.47 25.78 -20.45
N VAL A 18 11.58 24.84 -20.80
CA VAL A 18 10.17 25.12 -21.10
C VAL A 18 9.42 25.59 -19.84
N LEU A 19 9.89 25.21 -18.64
CA LEU A 19 9.30 25.66 -17.38
C LEU A 19 9.83 27.03 -16.97
N GLN A 20 8.93 28.02 -16.87
CA GLN A 20 9.27 29.36 -16.40
C GLN A 20 9.73 29.36 -14.93
N GLU A 21 10.76 30.14 -14.61
CA GLU A 21 11.34 30.20 -13.26
C GLU A 21 10.31 30.59 -12.18
N ASP A 22 9.39 31.51 -12.50
CA ASP A 22 8.34 31.96 -11.58
C ASP A 22 7.35 30.84 -11.22
N TYR A 23 7.00 30.00 -12.20
CA TYR A 23 6.15 28.83 -11.98
C TYR A 23 6.88 27.79 -11.12
N VAL A 24 8.14 27.51 -11.45
CA VAL A 24 8.98 26.60 -10.67
C VAL A 24 9.04 27.07 -9.21
N LYS A 25 9.33 28.35 -8.99
CA LYS A 25 9.38 28.93 -7.64
C LYS A 25 8.05 28.79 -6.90
N THR A 26 6.92 29.06 -7.57
CA THR A 26 5.59 28.93 -6.98
C THR A 26 5.32 27.49 -6.53
N CYS A 27 5.62 26.48 -7.35
CA CYS A 27 5.46 25.07 -6.95
C CYS A 27 6.28 24.70 -5.71
N TRP A 28 7.50 25.23 -5.58
CA TRP A 28 8.34 25.00 -4.41
C TRP A 28 7.83 25.76 -3.17
N ASP A 29 7.30 26.97 -3.33
CA ASP A 29 6.76 27.78 -2.24
C ASP A 29 5.41 27.22 -1.72
N GLU A 30 4.64 26.56 -2.59
CA GLU A 30 3.35 25.91 -2.27
C GLU A 30 3.48 24.43 -1.90
N ASP A 31 4.70 23.93 -1.69
CA ASP A 31 4.97 22.52 -1.35
C ASP A 31 4.31 21.50 -2.30
N PHE A 32 4.18 21.88 -3.58
CA PHE A 32 3.62 21.04 -4.65
C PHE A 32 2.17 20.59 -4.42
N ALA A 33 1.39 21.38 -3.68
CA ALA A 33 0.00 21.05 -3.35
C ALA A 33 -0.96 21.14 -4.55
N ASP A 34 -0.67 21.99 -5.53
CA ASP A 34 -1.52 22.19 -6.71
C ASP A 34 -0.69 22.35 -8.00
N PHE A 35 -1.21 21.81 -9.09
CA PHE A 35 -0.67 21.87 -10.44
C PHE A 35 -1.67 22.42 -11.47
N SER A 36 -2.82 22.92 -11.01
CA SER A 36 -3.88 23.48 -11.85
C SER A 36 -3.45 24.71 -12.67
N SER A 37 -2.38 25.39 -12.23
CA SER A 37 -1.84 26.61 -12.82
C SER A 37 -0.76 26.37 -13.88
N ILE A 38 -0.53 25.13 -14.32
CA ILE A 38 0.50 24.86 -15.33
C ILE A 38 0.25 25.69 -16.61
N PRO A 39 1.27 26.38 -17.16
CA PRO A 39 1.10 27.16 -18.38
C PRO A 39 0.65 26.27 -19.55
N VAL A 40 -0.31 26.76 -20.33
CA VAL A 40 -0.91 26.02 -21.46
C VAL A 40 0.16 25.59 -22.47
N ASP A 41 1.11 26.49 -22.77
CA ASP A 41 2.21 26.22 -23.70
C ASP A 41 3.06 25.01 -23.27
N VAL A 42 3.29 24.84 -21.97
CA VAL A 42 4.03 23.68 -21.42
C VAL A 42 3.22 22.41 -21.63
N LYS A 43 1.90 22.48 -21.40
CA LYS A 43 1.01 21.32 -21.56
C LYS A 43 0.94 20.88 -23.02
N GLU A 44 0.75 21.81 -23.95
CA GLU A 44 0.74 21.52 -25.39
C GLU A 44 2.07 20.92 -25.85
N HIS A 45 3.19 21.47 -25.37
CA HIS A 45 4.52 20.92 -25.65
C HIS A 45 4.69 19.48 -25.15
N LEU A 46 4.22 19.17 -23.94
CA LEU A 46 4.27 17.80 -23.40
C LEU A 46 3.39 16.85 -24.22
N GLU A 47 2.20 17.27 -24.65
CA GLU A 47 1.32 16.47 -25.50
C GLU A 47 1.98 16.15 -26.85
N GLU A 48 2.60 17.14 -27.50
CA GLU A 48 3.33 16.97 -28.76
C GLU A 48 4.50 15.98 -28.66
N LYS A 49 5.18 15.97 -27.51
CA LYS A 49 6.33 15.11 -27.23
C LYS A 49 5.97 13.76 -26.61
N GLY A 50 4.68 13.41 -26.52
CA GLY A 50 4.23 12.15 -25.92
C GLY A 50 4.58 12.03 -24.43
N PHE A 51 4.48 13.14 -23.70
CA PHE A 51 4.78 13.29 -22.28
C PHE A 51 6.19 12.86 -21.88
N LEU A 52 7.14 12.91 -22.82
CA LEU A 52 8.56 12.62 -22.59
C LEU A 52 8.83 11.18 -22.08
N THR A 53 7.97 10.22 -22.42
CA THR A 53 8.04 8.84 -21.90
C THR A 53 9.41 8.20 -22.15
N ASP A 54 9.95 8.30 -23.36
CA ASP A 54 11.25 7.71 -23.72
C ASP A 54 12.42 8.41 -23.00
N GLN A 55 12.34 9.74 -22.86
CA GLN A 55 13.34 10.55 -22.17
C GLN A 55 13.36 10.23 -20.67
N LEU A 56 12.19 10.03 -20.05
CA LEU A 56 12.07 9.62 -18.65
C LEU A 56 12.60 8.20 -18.44
N GLN A 57 12.38 7.28 -19.38
CA GLN A 57 12.97 5.95 -19.34
C GLN A 57 14.50 6.02 -19.42
N ALA A 58 15.06 6.84 -20.32
CA ALA A 58 16.50 7.07 -20.41
C ALA A 58 17.07 7.68 -19.11
N ALA A 59 16.38 8.66 -18.52
CA ALA A 59 16.75 9.26 -17.23
C ALA A 59 16.70 8.24 -16.10
N HIS A 60 15.66 7.41 -16.07
CA HIS A 60 15.54 6.31 -15.12
C HIS A 60 16.76 5.39 -15.22
N ASP A 61 17.09 4.88 -16.40
CA ASP A 61 18.18 3.92 -16.60
C ASP A 61 19.56 4.52 -16.31
N MET A 62 19.75 5.80 -16.65
CA MET A 62 20.95 6.55 -16.29
C MET A 62 21.11 6.63 -14.77
N LEU A 63 20.07 7.03 -14.04
CA LEU A 63 20.09 7.08 -12.57
C LEU A 63 20.30 5.69 -11.96
N GLY A 64 19.80 4.63 -12.60
CA GLY A 64 20.08 3.25 -12.18
C GLY A 64 21.56 2.92 -12.23
N THR A 65 22.24 3.36 -13.28
CA THR A 65 23.69 3.23 -13.42
C THR A 65 24.41 4.00 -12.31
N TRP A 66 24.03 5.25 -12.05
CA TRP A 66 24.61 6.04 -10.96
C TRP A 66 24.42 5.40 -9.57
N LEU A 67 23.24 4.83 -9.30
CA LEU A 67 22.96 4.12 -8.05
C LEU A 67 23.79 2.84 -7.87
N GLN A 68 24.09 2.14 -8.97
CA GLN A 68 24.95 0.96 -8.96
C GLN A 68 26.40 1.31 -8.58
N PHE A 69 26.89 2.46 -9.03
CA PHE A 69 28.26 2.95 -8.74
C PHE A 69 28.30 3.95 -7.59
N ASN A 70 27.32 3.90 -6.66
CA ASN A 70 27.27 4.73 -5.45
C ASN A 70 27.48 6.24 -5.69
N ASN A 71 26.93 6.75 -6.80
CA ASN A 71 27.06 8.15 -7.22
C ASN A 71 28.49 8.61 -7.54
N GLU A 72 29.32 7.71 -8.09
CA GLU A 72 30.67 8.02 -8.56
C GLU A 72 30.84 7.60 -10.03
N ASN A 73 31.42 8.47 -10.86
CA ASN A 73 31.86 8.15 -12.21
C ASN A 73 33.38 7.81 -12.24
N ASP A 74 33.90 7.52 -13.45
CA ASP A 74 35.30 7.15 -13.66
C ASP A 74 36.29 8.28 -13.29
N ASN A 75 35.83 9.53 -13.29
CA ASN A 75 36.61 10.71 -12.92
C ASN A 75 36.50 11.06 -11.43
N GLY A 76 35.69 10.33 -10.65
CA GLY A 76 35.39 10.65 -9.25
C GLY A 76 34.38 11.80 -9.08
N GLU A 77 33.70 12.21 -10.15
CA GLU A 77 32.62 13.21 -10.11
C GLU A 77 31.29 12.55 -9.75
N GLY A 78 30.48 13.24 -8.97
CA GLY A 78 29.12 12.81 -8.64
C GLY A 78 28.07 13.38 -9.59
N PHE A 79 26.94 12.69 -9.70
CA PHE A 79 25.79 13.10 -10.51
C PHE A 79 25.39 14.56 -10.30
N TRP A 80 25.32 14.98 -9.03
CA TRP A 80 24.90 16.34 -8.66
C TRP A 80 25.88 17.42 -9.10
N SER A 81 27.18 17.13 -9.10
CA SER A 81 28.21 18.07 -9.58
C SER A 81 28.05 18.31 -11.06
N ILE A 82 27.81 17.25 -11.83
CA ILE A 82 27.56 17.33 -13.28
C ILE A 82 26.33 18.18 -13.59
N LEU A 83 25.23 18.00 -12.84
CA LEU A 83 24.04 18.84 -13.04
C LEU A 83 24.33 20.33 -12.79
N ILE A 84 25.12 20.65 -11.76
CA ILE A 84 25.49 22.04 -11.46
C ILE A 84 26.40 22.61 -12.56
N GLU A 85 27.43 21.87 -12.96
CA GLU A 85 28.41 22.32 -13.96
C GLU A 85 27.80 22.58 -15.34
N CYS A 86 26.74 21.85 -15.67
CA CYS A 86 26.00 21.99 -16.93
C CYS A 86 24.74 22.87 -16.81
N ASP A 87 24.56 23.58 -15.69
CA ASP A 87 23.43 24.48 -15.44
C ASP A 87 22.04 23.81 -15.60
N ILE A 88 21.96 22.51 -15.28
CA ILE A 88 20.72 21.75 -15.32
C ILE A 88 19.98 21.96 -13.99
N SER A 89 18.87 22.70 -14.04
CA SER A 89 18.06 23.02 -12.87
C SER A 89 17.38 21.79 -12.28
N HIS A 90 17.94 21.29 -11.16
CA HIS A 90 17.29 20.24 -10.34
C HIS A 90 15.90 20.66 -9.86
N LYS A 91 15.66 21.97 -9.66
CA LYS A 91 14.35 22.49 -9.23
C LYS A 91 13.30 22.32 -10.32
N SER A 92 13.64 22.68 -11.56
CA SER A 92 12.76 22.52 -12.72
C SER A 92 12.52 21.04 -13.01
N LEU A 93 13.55 20.20 -12.85
CA LEU A 93 13.42 18.75 -12.94
C LEU A 93 12.39 18.20 -11.94
N VAL A 94 12.50 18.54 -10.65
CA VAL A 94 11.55 18.07 -9.63
C VAL A 94 10.12 18.53 -9.94
N VAL A 95 9.93 19.77 -10.40
CA VAL A 95 8.59 20.28 -10.78
C VAL A 95 8.00 19.51 -11.95
N LEU A 96 8.80 19.24 -13.01
CA LEU A 96 8.36 18.43 -14.14
C LEU A 96 7.92 17.03 -13.69
N LEU A 97 8.75 16.37 -12.88
CA LEU A 97 8.46 15.02 -12.39
C LEU A 97 7.19 15.01 -11.53
N ALA A 98 7.06 15.99 -10.64
CA ALA A 98 5.89 16.12 -9.78
C ALA A 98 4.60 16.34 -10.57
N TYR A 99 4.63 17.20 -11.59
CA TYR A 99 3.49 17.43 -12.48
C TYR A 99 3.06 16.14 -13.20
N LEU A 100 4.01 15.42 -13.80
CA LEU A 100 3.72 14.18 -14.54
C LEU A 100 3.17 13.09 -13.62
N SER A 101 3.74 12.93 -12.42
CA SER A 101 3.24 12.01 -11.39
C SER A 101 1.80 12.36 -10.95
N HIS A 102 1.50 13.65 -10.79
CA HIS A 102 0.17 14.12 -10.45
C HIS A 102 -0.82 13.81 -11.59
N ASN A 103 -0.43 14.10 -12.83
CA ASN A 103 -1.29 13.94 -14.00
C ASN A 103 -1.69 12.47 -14.25
N ALA A 104 -0.80 11.52 -13.97
CA ALA A 104 -1.11 10.09 -14.09
C ALA A 104 -2.23 9.60 -13.14
N SER A 105 -2.49 10.32 -12.05
CA SER A 105 -3.50 9.93 -11.05
C SER A 105 -4.93 10.28 -11.46
N LYS A 106 -5.13 11.04 -12.54
CA LYS A 106 -6.46 11.43 -13.04
C LYS A 106 -7.19 10.21 -13.64
N ILE A 107 -8.51 10.14 -13.46
CA ILE A 107 -9.31 9.00 -13.96
C ILE A 107 -9.32 9.00 -15.49
N SER A 108 -9.29 10.19 -16.10
CA SER A 108 -9.24 10.41 -17.55
C SER A 108 -7.83 10.39 -18.14
N ALA A 109 -6.81 9.93 -17.40
CA ALA A 109 -5.44 9.88 -17.91
C ALA A 109 -5.30 8.82 -19.02
N SER A 110 -4.73 9.23 -20.15
CA SER A 110 -4.36 8.37 -21.27
C SER A 110 -3.22 7.41 -20.91
N PHE A 111 -2.96 6.43 -21.79
CA PHE A 111 -1.81 5.54 -21.64
C PHE A 111 -0.49 6.30 -21.46
N SER A 112 -0.21 7.27 -22.34
CA SER A 112 1.02 8.06 -22.31
C SER A 112 1.17 8.86 -21.02
N GLU A 113 0.07 9.45 -20.51
CA GLU A 113 0.10 10.19 -19.24
C GLU A 113 0.38 9.26 -18.05
N LYS A 114 -0.25 8.07 -18.02
CA LYS A 114 0.01 7.07 -16.99
C LYS A 114 1.45 6.56 -17.04
N ALA A 115 1.95 6.21 -18.23
CA ALA A 115 3.32 5.75 -18.43
C ALA A 115 4.33 6.82 -17.99
N ALA A 116 4.16 8.06 -18.46
CA ALA A 116 5.02 9.18 -18.09
C ALA A 116 5.01 9.46 -16.58
N GLY A 117 3.84 9.46 -15.92
CA GLY A 117 3.79 9.68 -14.48
C GLY A 117 4.38 8.54 -13.64
N ILE A 118 4.29 7.28 -14.09
CA ILE A 118 4.97 6.16 -13.41
C ILE A 118 6.50 6.26 -13.57
N LEU A 119 6.97 6.61 -14.77
CA LEU A 119 8.40 6.82 -15.03
C LEU A 119 8.93 8.05 -14.29
N ALA A 120 8.19 9.15 -14.29
CA ALA A 120 8.53 10.36 -13.54
C ALA A 120 8.63 10.08 -12.04
N SER A 121 7.67 9.34 -11.48
CA SER A 121 7.72 8.86 -10.09
C SER A 121 8.97 8.02 -9.85
N SER A 122 9.30 7.12 -10.78
CA SER A 122 10.48 6.26 -10.68
C SER A 122 11.79 7.05 -10.69
N VAL A 123 11.91 8.03 -11.60
CA VAL A 123 13.05 8.95 -11.67
C VAL A 123 13.17 9.75 -10.37
N TYR A 124 12.06 10.31 -9.87
CA TYR A 124 12.05 11.05 -8.60
C TYR A 124 12.53 10.19 -7.42
N LEU A 125 12.05 8.96 -7.30
CA LEU A 125 12.49 8.05 -6.25
C LEU A 125 13.99 7.70 -6.36
N ARG A 126 14.52 7.54 -7.58
CA ARG A 126 15.95 7.33 -7.80
C ARG A 126 16.78 8.55 -7.42
N LEU A 127 16.31 9.76 -7.72
CA LEU A 127 16.97 11.01 -7.31
C LEU A 127 17.08 11.11 -5.79
N ILE A 128 16.02 10.77 -5.04
CA ILE A 128 16.08 10.73 -3.57
C ILE A 128 17.14 9.74 -3.09
N SER A 129 17.21 8.58 -3.74
CA SER A 129 18.12 7.47 -3.38
C SER A 129 19.61 7.76 -3.65
N LEU A 130 19.93 8.79 -4.44
CA LEU A 130 21.31 9.16 -4.72
C LEU A 130 21.97 9.83 -3.50
N PRO A 131 23.17 9.41 -3.10
CA PRO A 131 24.01 10.14 -2.16
C PRO A 131 24.11 11.64 -2.51
N GLY A 132 23.92 12.51 -1.52
CA GLY A 132 23.95 13.97 -1.70
C GLY A 132 22.59 14.63 -1.97
N SER A 133 21.52 13.87 -2.23
CA SER A 133 20.17 14.39 -2.51
C SER A 133 19.63 15.35 -1.43
N ALA A 134 20.02 15.15 -0.18
CA ALA A 134 19.62 16.02 0.95
C ALA A 134 20.13 17.46 0.81
N ALA A 135 21.31 17.68 0.22
CA ALA A 135 21.86 19.02 0.00
C ALA A 135 21.02 19.83 -0.99
N PHE A 136 20.33 19.14 -1.91
CA PHE A 136 19.46 19.70 -2.93
C PHE A 136 17.98 19.72 -2.51
N LYS A 137 17.67 19.31 -1.27
CA LYS A 137 16.29 19.24 -0.74
C LYS A 137 15.32 18.50 -1.67
N ILE A 138 15.79 17.44 -2.34
CA ILE A 138 14.98 16.67 -3.30
C ILE A 138 13.80 15.99 -2.62
N TYR A 139 14.00 15.49 -1.40
CA TYR A 139 12.95 14.84 -0.63
C TYR A 139 11.94 15.88 -0.13
N ASN A 140 10.69 15.72 -0.58
CA ASN A 140 9.52 16.39 -0.03
C ASN A 140 8.50 15.28 0.36
N PRO A 141 7.97 15.29 1.60
CA PRO A 141 7.06 14.24 2.06
C PRO A 141 5.82 14.01 1.21
N GLU A 142 5.18 15.08 0.70
CA GLU A 142 3.96 14.95 -0.11
C GLU A 142 4.30 14.44 -1.50
N LEU A 143 5.35 14.97 -2.14
CA LEU A 143 5.81 14.47 -3.44
C LEU A 143 6.22 12.99 -3.38
N PHE A 144 6.90 12.59 -2.31
CA PHE A 144 7.26 11.20 -2.09
C PHE A 144 6.03 10.31 -2.02
N LEU A 145 5.03 10.70 -1.23
CA LEU A 145 3.79 9.94 -1.12
C LEU A 145 2.99 9.95 -2.42
N GLN A 146 2.95 11.08 -3.13
CA GLN A 146 2.34 11.19 -4.45
C GLN A 146 2.97 10.20 -5.44
N ALA A 147 4.30 10.18 -5.53
CA ALA A 147 5.03 9.24 -6.38
C ALA A 147 4.75 7.77 -6.02
N CYS A 148 4.59 7.45 -4.73
CA CYS A 148 4.20 6.10 -4.31
C CYS A 148 2.72 5.77 -4.61
N ARG A 149 1.79 6.74 -4.47
CA ARG A 149 0.36 6.54 -4.73
C ARG A 149 0.06 6.22 -6.20
N VAL A 150 0.94 6.61 -7.13
CA VAL A 150 0.89 6.23 -8.56
C VAL A 150 0.84 4.70 -8.75
N LEU A 151 1.39 3.90 -7.82
CA LEU A 151 1.27 2.44 -7.86
C LEU A 151 -0.18 1.94 -7.77
N THR A 152 -1.07 2.73 -7.15
CA THR A 152 -2.48 2.39 -6.92
C THR A 152 -3.42 2.83 -8.05
N ILE A 153 -2.88 3.40 -9.14
CA ILE A 153 -3.68 3.80 -10.30
C ILE A 153 -4.42 2.59 -10.87
N ARG A 154 -5.73 2.70 -11.06
CA ARG A 154 -6.54 1.60 -11.60
C ARG A 154 -6.39 1.52 -13.12
N ASN A 155 -6.05 0.33 -13.60
CA ASN A 155 -5.89 0.01 -15.02
C ASN A 155 -7.06 -0.83 -15.57
N ARG A 156 -8.01 -1.20 -14.71
CA ARG A 156 -9.15 -2.05 -15.07
C ARG A 156 -10.46 -1.35 -14.72
N PRO A 157 -11.49 -1.43 -15.56
CA PRO A 157 -12.82 -0.98 -15.19
C PRO A 157 -13.32 -1.82 -14.00
N ASP A 158 -14.10 -1.18 -13.14
CA ASP A 158 -14.68 -1.83 -11.96
C ASP A 158 -15.73 -2.87 -12.41
N ASN A 159 -15.26 -4.07 -12.76
CA ASN A 159 -16.11 -5.22 -13.02
C ASN A 159 -16.57 -5.80 -11.68
N GLY A 160 -17.45 -5.06 -11.00
CA GLY A 160 -18.38 -5.58 -10.01
C GLY A 160 -17.76 -6.47 -8.93
N GLY A 161 -16.72 -5.99 -8.27
CA GLY A 161 -16.25 -6.56 -7.01
C GLY A 161 -17.18 -6.19 -5.86
N GLY A 162 -18.27 -6.96 -5.69
CA GLY A 162 -18.93 -7.17 -4.40
C GLY A 162 -19.28 -5.94 -3.55
N GLY A 163 -19.93 -4.90 -4.08
CA GLY A 163 -20.15 -3.72 -3.23
C GLY A 163 -21.21 -2.69 -3.58
N SER A 164 -21.92 -2.74 -4.70
CA SER A 164 -23.12 -1.89 -4.87
C SER A 164 -23.94 -2.32 -6.07
N LYS A 165 -25.09 -2.98 -5.83
CA LYS A 165 -26.11 -3.13 -6.86
C LYS A 165 -26.66 -1.74 -7.14
N ARG A 166 -26.15 -1.07 -8.19
CA ARG A 166 -26.89 -0.01 -8.88
C ARG A 166 -28.28 -0.58 -9.16
N LYS A 167 -29.29 -0.11 -8.42
CA LYS A 167 -30.70 -0.38 -8.71
C LYS A 167 -30.94 0.16 -10.11
N LYS A 168 -30.90 -0.73 -11.11
CA LYS A 168 -31.39 -0.44 -12.45
C LYS A 168 -32.85 -0.04 -12.29
N LYS A 169 -33.10 1.27 -12.40
CA LYS A 169 -34.44 1.86 -12.41
C LYS A 169 -35.16 1.16 -13.56
N ARG A 170 -36.08 0.24 -13.25
CA ARG A 170 -36.96 -0.32 -14.26
C ARG A 170 -37.86 0.84 -14.67
N ASP A 171 -37.76 1.25 -15.93
CA ASP A 171 -38.73 2.11 -16.56
C ASP A 171 -40.11 1.47 -16.41
N ILE A 172 -40.98 2.14 -15.68
CA ILE A 172 -42.40 1.79 -15.58
C ILE A 172 -43.06 2.43 -16.81
N PRO A 173 -43.65 1.66 -17.74
CA PRO A 173 -44.49 2.24 -18.76
C PRO A 173 -45.80 2.69 -18.11
N SER A 174 -46.17 3.94 -18.35
CA SER A 174 -47.47 4.50 -17.94
C SER A 174 -48.61 3.75 -18.65
N GLY A 175 -49.69 3.42 -17.93
CA GLY A 175 -50.88 2.81 -18.54
C GLY A 175 -52.01 2.40 -17.59
N ASN A 176 -52.89 3.36 -17.27
CA ASN A 176 -54.34 3.26 -16.97
C ASN A 176 -54.96 2.31 -15.92
N LYS A 177 -55.62 2.96 -14.94
CA LYS A 177 -56.95 2.71 -14.32
C LYS A 177 -57.36 1.27 -13.92
N ARG A 178 -57.59 1.06 -12.61
CA ARG A 178 -58.95 0.82 -12.02
C ARG A 178 -58.94 0.81 -10.49
N GLN A 179 -60.00 1.38 -9.92
CA GLN A 179 -60.34 1.50 -8.51
C GLN A 179 -60.65 0.15 -7.85
N THR A 180 -60.29 -0.09 -6.57
CA THR A 180 -61.28 -0.46 -5.50
C THR A 180 -60.75 -0.37 -4.06
N LYS A 181 -61.46 0.44 -3.26
CA LYS A 181 -61.83 0.44 -1.81
C LYS A 181 -61.07 -0.38 -0.72
N ARG A 182 -60.64 0.38 0.31
CA ARG A 182 -60.86 0.28 1.79
C ARG A 182 -60.66 -1.08 2.53
N ARG A 183 -59.85 -1.06 3.61
CA ARG A 183 -60.32 -1.02 5.03
C ARG A 183 -59.21 -0.88 6.08
N LYS A 184 -59.62 -0.29 7.21
CA LYS A 184 -58.92 0.12 8.46
C LYS A 184 -58.61 -1.05 9.43
N GLY A 185 -57.61 -0.85 10.29
CA GLY A 185 -57.57 -1.34 11.69
C GLY A 185 -56.15 -1.37 12.30
N THR A 186 -55.74 -0.43 13.17
CA THR A 186 -55.63 -0.51 14.68
C THR A 186 -54.64 -1.55 15.24
N LYS A 187 -53.77 -1.33 16.25
CA LYS A 187 -53.25 -0.18 17.04
C LYS A 187 -52.25 -0.75 18.11
N ILE A 188 -51.04 -0.16 18.29
CA ILE A 188 -50.28 0.08 19.59
C ILE A 188 -49.37 -1.08 20.15
N PRO A 189 -48.26 -0.87 20.94
CA PRO A 189 -47.04 -0.03 20.79
C PRO A 189 -45.72 -0.71 21.36
N SER A 190 -44.66 0.10 21.54
CA SER A 190 -43.44 -0.11 22.37
C SER A 190 -42.33 -0.99 21.76
N GLY A 191 -41.04 -0.63 21.83
CA GLY A 191 -40.38 0.49 22.48
C GLY A 191 -38.95 0.71 21.96
N GLU A 192 -38.38 1.80 22.47
CA GLU A 192 -36.96 2.19 22.50
C GLU A 192 -36.24 2.42 21.17
N ALA A 193 -36.20 3.71 20.83
CA ALA A 193 -35.32 4.32 19.86
C ALA A 193 -33.85 4.20 20.27
N LEU A 194 -33.04 3.66 19.36
CA LEU A 194 -31.62 3.97 19.28
C LEU A 194 -31.42 4.76 17.99
N PHE A 195 -30.86 5.94 18.16
CA PHE A 195 -30.61 6.96 17.15
C PHE A 195 -29.62 6.43 16.10
N GLU A 196 -30.07 6.26 14.86
CA GLU A 196 -29.19 6.30 13.69
C GLU A 196 -29.21 7.73 13.15
N GLU A 197 -28.11 8.47 13.37
CA GLU A 197 -27.86 9.73 12.69
C GLU A 197 -27.57 9.44 11.21
N ASP A 198 -28.61 9.61 10.39
CA ASP A 198 -28.53 9.72 8.93
C ASP A 198 -27.86 11.05 8.57
N SER A 199 -26.53 11.06 8.57
CA SER A 199 -25.73 12.13 7.97
C SER A 199 -25.76 11.98 6.46
N GLY A 200 -26.79 12.54 5.84
CA GLY A 200 -26.84 12.75 4.40
C GLY A 200 -25.68 13.65 3.96
N THR A 201 -24.80 13.12 3.12
CA THR A 201 -24.06 13.95 2.16
C THR A 201 -24.73 13.79 0.81
N ILE A 202 -25.49 14.83 0.45
CA ILE A 202 -25.89 15.11 -0.92
C ILE A 202 -24.59 15.26 -1.71
N ARG A 203 -24.24 14.24 -2.52
CA ARG A 203 -23.13 14.35 -3.46
C ARG A 203 -23.65 15.09 -4.68
N ASP A 204 -23.27 16.35 -4.75
CA ASP A 204 -23.47 17.27 -5.86
C ASP A 204 -22.90 16.68 -7.17
N GLY A 205 -23.54 17.03 -8.28
CA GLY A 205 -23.23 16.53 -9.62
C GLY A 205 -22.14 17.35 -10.28
N SER A 206 -20.88 16.99 -10.06
CA SER A 206 -19.73 17.52 -10.79
C SER A 206 -19.10 16.42 -11.66
N ASP A 207 -19.04 16.68 -12.97
CA ASP A 207 -18.23 16.05 -14.02
C ASP A 207 -17.94 14.55 -13.84
N GLU A 208 -18.70 13.70 -14.54
CA GLU A 208 -18.35 12.30 -14.69
C GLU A 208 -17.07 12.19 -15.56
N GLU A 209 -15.89 12.31 -14.94
CA GLU A 209 -14.61 12.01 -15.59
C GLU A 209 -14.70 10.63 -16.26
N GLN A 210 -14.63 10.64 -17.59
CA GLN A 210 -14.80 9.42 -18.37
C GLN A 210 -13.54 8.57 -18.24
N PHE A 211 -13.70 7.34 -17.74
CA PHE A 211 -12.63 6.37 -17.68
C PHE A 211 -12.17 6.00 -19.09
N ILE A 212 -10.87 6.13 -19.35
CA ILE A 212 -10.25 5.69 -20.60
C ILE A 212 -9.92 4.20 -20.47
N GLU A 213 -10.56 3.38 -21.30
CA GLU A 213 -10.31 1.94 -21.36
C GLU A 213 -9.00 1.67 -22.12
N LEU A 214 -8.05 0.99 -21.46
CA LEU A 214 -6.75 0.63 -22.01
C LEU A 214 -6.80 -0.75 -22.70
N SER A 215 -6.09 -0.88 -23.82
CA SER A 215 -5.86 -2.17 -24.48
C SER A 215 -5.13 -3.15 -23.56
N GLU A 216 -5.16 -4.45 -23.90
CA GLU A 216 -4.49 -5.47 -23.08
C GLU A 216 -2.98 -5.24 -23.01
N THR A 217 -2.37 -4.89 -24.14
CA THR A 217 -0.93 -4.60 -24.24
C THR A 217 -0.54 -3.37 -23.44
N GLU A 218 -1.36 -2.32 -23.44
CA GLU A 218 -1.12 -1.12 -22.63
C GLU A 218 -1.23 -1.43 -21.14
N ARG A 219 -2.19 -2.27 -20.73
CA ARG A 219 -2.33 -2.71 -19.34
C ARG A 219 -1.09 -3.48 -18.87
N ASP A 220 -0.61 -4.42 -19.66
CA ASP A 220 0.60 -5.20 -19.34
C ASP A 220 1.83 -4.29 -19.21
N GLN A 221 1.99 -3.31 -20.10
CA GLN A 221 3.09 -2.33 -20.04
C GLN A 221 3.01 -1.45 -18.78
N ILE A 222 1.82 -1.00 -18.40
CA ILE A 222 1.66 -0.23 -17.16
C ILE A 222 2.00 -1.11 -15.95
N ASP A 223 1.61 -2.38 -15.94
CA ASP A 223 1.92 -3.29 -14.83
C ASP A 223 3.44 -3.56 -14.72
N ASP A 224 4.15 -3.63 -15.85
CA ASP A 224 5.62 -3.68 -15.89
C ASP A 224 6.26 -2.39 -15.35
N PHE A 225 5.76 -1.22 -15.74
CA PHE A 225 6.23 0.06 -15.19
C PHE A 225 5.98 0.17 -13.69
N LYS A 226 4.81 -0.26 -13.20
CA LYS A 226 4.49 -0.30 -11.76
C LYS A 226 5.43 -1.24 -11.01
N LYS A 227 5.75 -2.40 -11.57
CA LYS A 227 6.73 -3.32 -10.98
C LYS A 227 8.10 -2.66 -10.85
N SER A 228 8.55 -1.93 -11.88
CA SER A 228 9.79 -1.15 -11.83
C SER A 228 9.74 -0.04 -10.75
N LEU A 229 8.64 0.71 -10.68
CA LEU A 229 8.44 1.73 -9.65
C LEU A 229 8.48 1.12 -8.23
N LEU A 230 7.88 -0.04 -8.03
CA LEU A 230 7.90 -0.74 -6.74
C LEU A 230 9.30 -1.24 -6.37
N GLN A 231 10.12 -1.64 -7.34
CA GLN A 231 11.54 -1.91 -7.11
C GLN A 231 12.27 -0.64 -6.64
N ASN A 232 11.95 0.53 -7.20
CA ASN A 232 12.52 1.81 -6.74
C ASN A 232 12.06 2.16 -5.32
N VAL A 233 10.81 1.85 -4.92
CA VAL A 233 10.35 1.97 -3.53
C VAL A 233 11.17 1.09 -2.58
N VAL A 234 11.46 -0.16 -2.98
CA VAL A 234 12.33 -1.06 -2.20
C VAL A 234 13.74 -0.44 -2.06
N ILE A 235 14.33 0.07 -3.14
CA ILE A 235 15.65 0.71 -3.11
C ILE A 235 15.67 1.90 -2.14
N ILE A 236 14.62 2.74 -2.14
CA ILE A 236 14.50 3.82 -1.17
C ILE A 236 14.44 3.27 0.25
N CYS A 237 13.65 2.24 0.51
CA CYS A 237 13.56 1.66 1.85
C CYS A 237 14.92 1.09 2.31
N GLU A 238 15.77 0.65 1.39
CA GLU A 238 17.12 0.17 1.70
C GLU A 238 18.14 1.31 1.92
N ARG A 239 17.96 2.47 1.27
CA ARG A 239 19.01 3.51 1.17
C ARG A 239 18.69 4.84 1.84
N TYR A 240 17.40 5.17 2.00
CA TYR A 240 16.96 6.46 2.52
C TYR A 240 16.11 6.29 3.79
N SER A 241 16.56 6.90 4.88
CA SER A 241 15.87 6.80 6.16
C SER A 241 14.66 7.73 6.21
N LEU A 242 13.49 7.16 6.51
CA LEU A 242 12.26 7.92 6.77
C LEU A 242 12.09 8.29 8.26
N ARG A 243 13.14 8.11 9.08
CA ARG A 243 13.07 8.28 10.55
C ARG A 243 12.65 9.68 11.00
N GLN A 244 12.87 10.70 10.16
CA GLN A 244 12.47 12.07 10.45
C GLN A 244 10.98 12.33 10.19
N SER A 245 10.29 11.43 9.49
CA SER A 245 8.86 11.54 9.17
C SER A 245 8.16 10.19 9.33
N GLU A 246 7.78 9.89 10.58
CA GLU A 246 7.03 8.67 10.90
C GLU A 246 5.67 8.61 10.18
N SER A 247 5.01 9.75 9.98
CA SER A 247 3.76 9.84 9.23
C SER A 247 3.92 9.41 7.77
N THR A 248 5.04 9.77 7.13
CA THR A 248 5.34 9.33 5.76
C THR A 248 5.56 7.82 5.69
N ALA A 249 6.27 7.23 6.66
CA ALA A 249 6.45 5.78 6.72
C ALA A 249 5.13 5.03 6.89
N ILE A 250 4.23 5.53 7.76
CA ILE A 250 2.90 4.95 7.98
C ILE A 250 2.00 5.09 6.74
N GLN A 251 2.04 6.23 6.05
CA GLN A 251 1.27 6.42 4.82
C GLN A 251 1.79 5.55 3.68
N LEU A 252 3.12 5.40 3.54
CA LEU A 252 3.70 4.45 2.59
C LEU A 252 3.28 3.02 2.91
N LEU A 253 3.29 2.63 4.19
CA LEU A 253 2.79 1.33 4.63
C LEU A 253 1.34 1.11 4.21
N SER A 254 0.48 2.13 4.25
CA SER A 254 -0.90 2.05 3.75
C SER A 254 -0.97 1.85 2.24
N VAL A 255 -0.10 2.51 1.46
CA VAL A 255 -0.01 2.31 0.02
C VAL A 255 0.39 0.86 -0.28
N LEU A 256 1.44 0.35 0.37
CA LEU A 256 1.93 -1.02 0.19
C LEU A 256 0.88 -2.06 0.59
N THR A 257 0.14 -1.81 1.67
CA THR A 257 -0.95 -2.67 2.13
C THR A 257 -2.10 -2.76 1.13
N ASN A 258 -2.32 -1.74 0.30
CA ASN A 258 -3.30 -1.80 -0.77
C ASN A 258 -2.78 -2.61 -1.97
N ILE A 259 -1.51 -2.45 -2.32
CA ILE A 259 -0.88 -3.18 -3.43
C ILE A 259 -0.94 -4.70 -3.22
N VAL A 260 -0.67 -5.19 -2.01
CA VAL A 260 -0.70 -6.64 -1.71
C VAL A 260 -2.09 -7.28 -1.86
N LYS A 261 -3.16 -6.46 -1.97
CA LYS A 261 -4.54 -6.93 -2.17
C LYS A 261 -4.94 -7.01 -3.66
N GLU A 262 -4.21 -6.36 -4.57
CA GLU A 262 -4.64 -6.20 -5.97
C GLU A 262 -4.65 -7.52 -6.74
N ASP A 263 -3.59 -8.32 -6.64
CA ASP A 263 -3.50 -9.64 -7.25
C ASP A 263 -2.93 -10.68 -6.26
N PRO A 264 -3.76 -11.15 -5.31
CA PRO A 264 -3.29 -12.05 -4.27
C PRO A 264 -2.97 -13.45 -4.80
N LEU A 265 -3.48 -13.81 -5.98
CA LEU A 265 -3.25 -15.12 -6.59
C LEU A 265 -1.92 -15.18 -7.36
N ALA A 266 -1.37 -14.04 -7.75
CA ALA A 266 -0.07 -13.96 -8.42
C ALA A 266 1.13 -14.10 -7.48
N ILE A 267 0.92 -14.04 -6.16
CA ILE A 267 1.98 -14.25 -5.17
C ILE A 267 2.10 -15.75 -4.90
N ASP A 268 3.10 -16.38 -5.51
CA ASP A 268 3.44 -17.78 -5.32
C ASP A 268 4.70 -17.99 -4.47
N GLU A 269 5.42 -16.91 -4.15
CA GLU A 269 6.69 -16.97 -3.47
C GLU A 269 6.54 -17.12 -1.95
N THR A 270 7.56 -17.72 -1.33
CA THR A 270 7.61 -17.82 0.14
C THR A 270 8.13 -16.53 0.76
N MET A 271 7.46 -16.05 1.80
CA MET A 271 7.85 -14.85 2.54
C MET A 271 9.31 -14.92 3.01
N GLY A 272 10.06 -13.84 2.82
CA GLY A 272 11.49 -13.79 3.13
C GLY A 272 12.41 -14.13 1.97
N GLN A 273 11.91 -14.70 0.87
CA GLN A 273 12.71 -14.99 -0.33
C GLN A 273 12.85 -13.76 -1.23
N TRP A 274 13.41 -12.69 -0.68
CA TRP A 274 13.52 -11.36 -1.31
C TRP A 274 14.37 -11.30 -2.58
N ASN A 275 15.22 -12.30 -2.80
CA ASN A 275 16.20 -12.34 -3.89
C ASN A 275 15.75 -13.21 -5.08
N ALA A 276 14.47 -13.58 -5.15
CA ALA A 276 13.95 -14.29 -6.32
C ALA A 276 14.15 -13.43 -7.58
N ARG A 277 14.70 -14.03 -8.66
CA ARG A 277 14.98 -13.33 -9.94
C ARG A 277 13.74 -12.65 -10.54
N HIS A 278 12.54 -13.14 -10.19
CA HIS A 278 11.27 -12.59 -10.63
C HIS A 278 10.32 -12.46 -9.44
N CYS A 279 10.60 -11.52 -8.54
CA CYS A 279 9.68 -11.21 -7.45
C CYS A 279 8.40 -10.54 -7.98
N SER A 280 7.24 -11.05 -7.57
CA SER A 280 5.91 -10.53 -7.88
C SER A 280 5.73 -9.14 -7.26
N PRO A 281 4.86 -8.27 -7.82
CA PRO A 281 4.59 -6.97 -7.22
C PRO A 281 4.13 -7.08 -5.76
N GLY A 282 3.27 -8.05 -5.43
CA GLY A 282 2.84 -8.27 -4.06
C GLY A 282 3.99 -8.62 -3.12
N MET A 283 4.92 -9.49 -3.54
CA MET A 283 6.08 -9.85 -2.72
C MET A 283 7.08 -8.69 -2.57
N LEU A 284 7.28 -7.85 -3.60
CA LEU A 284 8.06 -6.62 -3.48
C LEU A 284 7.41 -5.62 -2.50
N ALA A 285 6.08 -5.52 -2.49
CA ALA A 285 5.37 -4.68 -1.53
C ALA A 285 5.57 -5.19 -0.10
N PHE A 286 5.46 -6.51 0.13
CA PHE A 286 5.79 -7.10 1.43
C PHE A 286 7.26 -6.89 1.83
N LYS A 287 8.20 -6.98 0.89
CA LYS A 287 9.62 -6.65 1.14
C LYS A 287 9.75 -5.22 1.63
N ALA A 288 9.13 -4.26 0.95
CA ALA A 288 9.15 -2.85 1.36
C ALA A 288 8.50 -2.64 2.75
N MET A 289 7.35 -3.29 3.03
CA MET A 289 6.71 -3.24 4.35
C MET A 289 7.64 -3.79 5.45
N TYR A 290 8.35 -4.89 5.18
CA TYR A 290 9.32 -5.46 6.10
C TYR A 290 10.51 -4.52 6.35
N LEU A 291 11.03 -3.89 5.29
CA LEU A 291 12.10 -2.90 5.42
C LEU A 291 11.66 -1.71 6.28
N LEU A 292 10.43 -1.21 6.11
CA LEU A 292 9.88 -0.15 6.98
C LEU A 292 9.80 -0.56 8.45
N CYS A 293 9.59 -1.85 8.75
CA CYS A 293 9.59 -2.36 10.11
C CYS A 293 11.00 -2.40 10.75
N GLN A 294 12.07 -2.16 9.98
CA GLN A 294 13.43 -2.13 10.50
C GLN A 294 13.74 -0.84 11.28
N PRO A 295 14.71 -0.85 12.20
CA PRO A 295 15.11 0.34 12.97
C PRO A 295 15.54 1.54 12.11
N PHE A 296 15.84 1.31 10.83
CA PHE A 296 16.29 2.32 9.89
C PHE A 296 15.25 3.42 9.63
N HIS A 297 13.95 3.13 9.73
CA HIS A 297 12.87 4.09 9.44
C HIS A 297 12.21 4.69 10.68
N GLY A 298 12.66 4.35 11.89
CA GLY A 298 12.12 4.90 13.12
C GLY A 298 11.89 3.85 14.21
N HIS A 299 10.86 4.08 15.03
CA HIS A 299 10.54 3.21 16.13
C HIS A 299 9.87 1.93 15.62
N VAL A 300 10.63 0.82 15.65
CA VAL A 300 10.20 -0.52 15.23
C VAL A 300 8.82 -0.87 15.78
N THR A 301 8.58 -0.69 17.08
CA THR A 301 7.32 -1.04 17.73
C THR A 301 6.13 -0.27 17.15
N THR A 302 6.29 1.00 16.77
CA THR A 302 5.18 1.77 16.21
C THR A 302 4.83 1.30 14.80
N ILE A 303 5.83 1.16 13.92
CA ILE A 303 5.62 0.72 12.54
C ILE A 303 5.08 -0.71 12.48
N VAL A 304 5.60 -1.62 13.33
CA VAL A 304 5.11 -3.00 13.41
C VAL A 304 3.67 -3.07 13.96
N ASN A 305 3.32 -2.25 14.96
CA ASN A 305 1.93 -2.22 15.44
C ASN A 305 0.98 -1.68 14.37
N GLU A 306 1.39 -0.64 13.65
CA GLU A 306 0.56 -0.08 12.58
C GLU A 306 0.44 -1.05 11.40
N SER A 307 1.50 -1.78 11.06
CA SER A 307 1.42 -2.81 10.00
C SER A 307 0.50 -3.96 10.40
N PHE A 308 0.62 -4.47 11.63
CA PHE A 308 -0.26 -5.51 12.14
C PHE A 308 -1.71 -5.03 12.24
N LYS A 309 -1.94 -3.77 12.60
CA LYS A 309 -3.27 -3.16 12.63
C LYS A 309 -3.88 -3.05 11.24
N GLN A 310 -3.13 -2.65 10.22
CA GLN A 310 -3.62 -2.57 8.84
C GLN A 310 -3.87 -3.97 8.24
N LEU A 311 -3.06 -4.97 8.60
CA LEU A 311 -3.24 -6.36 8.18
C LEU A 311 -4.36 -7.08 8.96
N LEU A 312 -4.78 -6.58 10.12
CA LEU A 312 -5.83 -7.20 10.92
C LEU A 312 -7.14 -7.35 10.15
N GLU A 313 -7.51 -6.35 9.33
CA GLU A 313 -8.73 -6.44 8.51
C GLU A 313 -8.63 -7.58 7.49
N GLN A 314 -7.44 -7.78 6.89
CA GLN A 314 -7.18 -8.88 5.97
C GLN A 314 -7.27 -10.23 6.67
N ILE A 315 -6.71 -10.36 7.88
CA ILE A 315 -6.76 -11.57 8.69
C ILE A 315 -8.22 -11.94 9.05
N LEU A 316 -9.03 -10.91 9.33
CA LEU A 316 -10.45 -11.05 9.66
C LEU A 316 -11.37 -11.09 8.43
N MET A 317 -10.81 -11.04 7.22
CA MET A 317 -11.54 -11.02 5.95
C MET A 317 -12.58 -9.90 5.91
N MET A 318 -12.12 -8.69 6.21
CA MET A 318 -12.87 -7.44 6.19
C MET A 318 -12.25 -6.43 5.23
N GLU A 319 -13.08 -5.52 4.73
CA GLU A 319 -12.69 -4.37 3.91
C GLU A 319 -13.49 -3.15 4.37
N ASP A 320 -12.80 -2.08 4.77
CA ASP A 320 -13.39 -0.85 5.31
C ASP A 320 -14.40 -1.09 6.45
N GLY A 321 -14.06 -2.03 7.35
CA GLY A 321 -14.91 -2.46 8.46
C GLY A 321 -16.15 -3.27 8.05
N LYS A 322 -16.30 -3.63 6.78
CA LYS A 322 -17.39 -4.48 6.27
C LYS A 322 -16.87 -5.88 5.99
N LEU A 323 -17.74 -6.86 6.18
CA LEU A 323 -17.44 -8.26 5.87
C LEU A 323 -17.56 -8.50 4.37
N PHE A 324 -16.67 -9.33 3.82
CA PHE A 324 -16.87 -9.86 2.48
C PHE A 324 -18.19 -10.64 2.42
N THR A 325 -18.93 -10.49 1.31
CA THR A 325 -20.20 -11.21 1.16
C THR A 325 -19.98 -12.70 0.89
N ALA A 326 -18.84 -13.05 0.30
CA ALA A 326 -18.43 -14.42 0.00
C ALA A 326 -16.94 -14.59 0.31
N LEU A 327 -16.59 -15.70 0.97
CA LEU A 327 -15.21 -16.10 1.25
C LEU A 327 -14.61 -16.80 0.04
N ALA A 328 -14.45 -16.05 -1.06
CA ALA A 328 -13.86 -16.55 -2.29
C ALA A 328 -12.35 -16.80 -2.13
N ARG A 329 -11.77 -17.59 -3.05
CA ARG A 329 -10.34 -17.94 -3.05
C ARG A 329 -9.40 -16.71 -2.91
N PRO A 330 -9.60 -15.58 -3.61
CA PRO A 330 -8.74 -14.40 -3.45
C PRO A 330 -8.75 -13.84 -2.02
N VAL A 331 -9.91 -13.79 -1.36
CA VAL A 331 -10.06 -13.29 0.02
C VAL A 331 -9.29 -14.17 1.00
N LEU A 332 -9.41 -15.49 0.85
CA LEU A 332 -8.68 -16.44 1.70
C LEU A 332 -7.17 -16.37 1.46
N GLN A 333 -6.75 -16.08 0.23
CA GLN A 333 -5.34 -15.90 -0.11
C GLN A 333 -4.76 -14.61 0.48
N ILE A 334 -5.50 -13.49 0.42
CA ILE A 334 -5.14 -12.23 1.11
C ILE A 334 -4.95 -12.48 2.61
N ARG A 335 -5.90 -13.18 3.25
CA ARG A 335 -5.78 -13.59 4.67
C ARG A 335 -4.49 -14.38 4.91
N ARG A 336 -4.19 -15.37 4.07
CA ARG A 336 -3.01 -16.22 4.25
C ARG A 336 -1.72 -15.41 4.16
N HIS A 337 -1.59 -14.58 3.12
CA HIS A 337 -0.43 -13.70 2.94
C HIS A 337 -0.23 -12.73 4.11
N ALA A 338 -1.31 -12.18 4.66
CA ALA A 338 -1.26 -11.33 5.86
C ALA A 338 -0.73 -12.09 7.08
N LEU A 339 -1.18 -13.34 7.30
CA LEU A 339 -0.67 -14.19 8.38
C LEU A 339 0.79 -14.55 8.19
N ASP A 340 1.17 -14.95 6.98
CA ASP A 340 2.56 -15.28 6.65
C ASP A 340 3.49 -14.07 6.89
N PHE A 341 3.03 -12.85 6.60
CA PHE A 341 3.82 -11.64 6.86
C PHE A 341 4.01 -11.38 8.34
N VAL A 342 2.93 -11.46 9.13
CA VAL A 342 3.00 -11.32 10.60
C VAL A 342 3.98 -12.33 11.17
N VAL A 343 3.87 -13.59 10.77
CA VAL A 343 4.76 -14.67 11.20
C VAL A 343 6.21 -14.37 10.82
N TYR A 344 6.46 -13.93 9.59
CA TYR A 344 7.80 -13.58 9.12
C TYR A 344 8.40 -12.43 9.95
N VAL A 345 7.66 -11.34 10.14
CA VAL A 345 8.10 -10.19 10.94
C VAL A 345 8.42 -10.60 12.38
N VAL A 346 7.59 -11.45 12.99
CA VAL A 346 7.83 -11.92 14.36
C VAL A 346 9.10 -12.75 14.49
N LYS A 347 9.34 -13.65 13.53
CA LYS A 347 10.56 -14.47 13.49
C LYS A 347 11.81 -13.61 13.34
N GLU A 348 11.80 -12.67 12.40
CA GLU A 348 12.98 -11.84 12.11
C GLU A 348 13.28 -10.81 13.20
N LEU A 349 12.25 -10.16 13.76
CA LEU A 349 12.44 -9.14 14.79
C LEU A 349 12.56 -9.71 16.21
N GLY A 350 12.20 -10.99 16.40
CA GLY A 350 12.25 -11.70 17.67
C GLY A 350 11.55 -10.94 18.80
N GLU A 351 12.23 -10.79 19.93
CA GLU A 351 11.71 -10.14 21.14
C GLU A 351 11.12 -8.75 20.92
N ARG A 352 11.62 -7.98 19.93
CA ARG A 352 11.14 -6.62 19.62
C ARG A 352 9.70 -6.59 19.11
N SER A 353 9.19 -7.71 18.61
CA SER A 353 7.84 -7.83 18.04
C SER A 353 6.82 -8.46 18.99
N VAL A 354 7.27 -9.06 20.10
CA VAL A 354 6.43 -9.88 20.99
C VAL A 354 5.24 -9.10 21.54
N ASN A 355 5.45 -7.86 21.99
CA ASN A 355 4.36 -7.00 22.47
C ASN A 355 3.40 -6.59 21.35
N CYS A 356 3.90 -6.40 20.12
CA CYS A 356 3.06 -6.12 18.95
C CYS A 356 2.19 -7.33 18.61
N LEU A 357 2.77 -8.54 18.61
CA LEU A 357 2.03 -9.79 18.37
C LEU A 357 0.94 -10.01 19.42
N LYS A 358 1.25 -9.78 20.71
CA LYS A 358 0.24 -9.84 21.79
C LYS A 358 -0.89 -8.84 21.54
N THR A 359 -0.56 -7.61 21.15
CA THR A 359 -1.56 -6.56 20.85
C THR A 359 -2.45 -6.96 19.67
N LEU A 360 -1.86 -7.53 18.60
CA LEU A 360 -2.59 -8.07 17.46
C LEU A 360 -3.54 -9.19 17.88
N LEU A 361 -3.05 -10.20 18.62
CA LEU A 361 -3.85 -11.32 19.11
C LEU A 361 -5.04 -10.84 19.95
N GLN A 362 -4.82 -9.92 20.88
CA GLN A 362 -5.87 -9.34 21.70
C GLN A 362 -6.89 -8.60 20.85
N THR A 363 -6.44 -7.78 19.90
CA THR A 363 -7.32 -7.01 19.03
C THR A 363 -8.14 -7.92 18.12
N LEU A 364 -7.55 -8.99 17.59
CA LEU A 364 -8.21 -10.01 16.79
C LEU A 364 -9.37 -10.65 17.57
N CYS A 365 -9.13 -11.06 18.82
CA CYS A 365 -10.18 -11.65 19.67
C CYS A 365 -11.35 -10.69 19.95
N PHE A 366 -11.12 -9.37 19.94
CA PHE A 366 -12.18 -8.38 20.15
C PHE A 366 -12.91 -7.95 18.88
N LYS A 367 -12.23 -7.94 17.74
CA LYS A 367 -12.77 -7.50 16.45
C LYS A 367 -13.33 -8.63 15.58
N VAL A 368 -13.26 -9.88 16.04
CA VAL A 368 -13.78 -11.03 15.31
C VAL A 368 -15.26 -10.84 14.94
N PRO A 369 -15.65 -11.08 13.68
CA PRO A 369 -17.04 -11.01 13.25
C PRO A 369 -17.91 -12.11 13.88
N ASP A 370 -19.17 -11.79 14.21
CA ASP A 370 -20.10 -12.76 14.78
C ASP A 370 -20.79 -13.62 13.70
N LYS A 371 -19.97 -14.39 12.95
CA LYS A 371 -20.41 -15.37 11.95
C LYS A 371 -19.55 -16.61 12.07
N SER A 372 -20.16 -17.80 12.03
CA SER A 372 -19.48 -19.09 12.26
C SER A 372 -18.19 -19.24 11.45
N ASP A 373 -18.26 -19.02 10.14
CA ASP A 373 -17.14 -19.28 9.23
C ASP A 373 -15.97 -18.31 9.53
N TYR A 374 -16.29 -17.05 9.81
CA TYR A 374 -15.32 -16.04 10.19
C TYR A 374 -14.68 -16.33 11.54
N ARG A 375 -15.47 -16.79 12.52
CA ARG A 375 -14.96 -17.20 13.83
C ARG A 375 -14.02 -18.39 13.72
N ALA A 376 -14.33 -19.38 12.89
CA ALA A 376 -13.44 -20.54 12.66
C ALA A 376 -12.08 -20.11 12.11
N TYR A 377 -12.05 -19.28 11.06
CA TYR A 377 -10.79 -18.76 10.51
C TYR A 377 -10.04 -17.84 11.50
N ALA A 378 -10.74 -17.03 12.29
CA ALA A 378 -10.11 -16.21 13.31
C ALA A 378 -9.53 -17.07 14.44
N ALA A 379 -10.19 -18.16 14.82
CA ALA A 379 -9.71 -19.10 15.83
C ALA A 379 -8.43 -19.80 15.36
N GLU A 380 -8.40 -20.28 14.11
CA GLU A 380 -7.20 -20.82 13.47
C GLU A 380 -6.05 -19.81 13.51
N ALA A 381 -6.29 -18.56 13.13
CA ALA A 381 -5.29 -17.50 13.13
C ALA A 381 -4.73 -17.22 14.54
N VAL A 382 -5.59 -17.15 15.57
CA VAL A 382 -5.15 -17.01 16.97
C VAL A 382 -4.27 -18.17 17.38
N CYS A 383 -4.67 -19.40 17.06
CA CYS A 383 -3.91 -20.59 17.41
C CYS A 383 -2.58 -20.67 16.67
N GLU A 384 -2.51 -20.28 15.39
CA GLU A 384 -1.26 -20.21 14.63
C GLU A 384 -0.32 -19.14 15.20
N LEU A 385 -0.84 -17.93 15.44
CA LEU A 385 -0.02 -16.80 15.88
C LEU A 385 0.48 -16.94 17.31
N VAL A 386 -0.29 -17.55 18.21
CA VAL A 386 0.15 -17.75 19.60
C VAL A 386 1.39 -18.66 19.67
N ASP A 387 1.57 -19.58 18.72
CA ASP A 387 2.71 -20.49 18.69
C ASP A 387 4.05 -19.74 18.53
N TYR A 388 4.02 -18.54 17.95
CA TYR A 388 5.20 -17.69 17.76
C TYR A 388 5.56 -16.81 18.98
N LEU A 389 4.79 -16.87 20.07
CA LEU A 389 5.17 -16.23 21.34
C LEU A 389 6.25 -17.06 22.06
N PRO A 390 7.20 -16.42 22.77
CA PRO A 390 8.08 -17.11 23.72
C PRO A 390 7.27 -17.81 24.83
N ASP A 391 7.81 -18.88 25.44
CA ASP A 391 7.04 -19.76 26.34
C ASP A 391 6.34 -19.04 27.51
N ILE A 392 7.01 -18.07 28.13
CA ILE A 392 6.41 -17.27 29.21
C ILE A 392 5.24 -16.43 28.69
N GLU A 393 5.41 -15.81 27.51
CA GLU A 393 4.39 -14.96 26.91
C GLU A 393 3.23 -15.76 26.33
N TYR A 394 3.51 -16.96 25.80
CA TYR A 394 2.50 -17.94 25.43
C TYR A 394 1.61 -18.30 26.63
N ALA A 395 2.21 -18.67 27.77
CA ALA A 395 1.46 -19.00 28.98
C ALA A 395 0.60 -17.81 29.48
N ARG A 396 1.17 -16.60 29.48
CA ARG A 396 0.44 -15.35 29.81
C ARG A 396 -0.71 -15.10 28.84
N MET A 397 -0.53 -15.39 27.56
CA MET A 397 -1.56 -15.23 26.55
C MET A 397 -2.69 -16.24 26.73
N LEU A 398 -2.39 -17.50 27.05
CA LEU A 398 -3.40 -18.51 27.41
C LEU A 398 -4.19 -18.11 28.67
N GLU A 399 -3.51 -17.57 29.68
CA GLU A 399 -4.18 -17.06 30.88
C GLU A 399 -5.11 -15.87 30.54
N TRP A 400 -4.67 -14.99 29.64
CA TRP A 400 -5.51 -13.90 29.13
C TRP A 400 -6.73 -14.42 28.37
N LEU A 401 -6.56 -15.41 27.49
CA LEU A 401 -7.66 -16.08 26.78
C LEU A 401 -8.64 -16.71 27.77
N LYS A 402 -8.14 -17.41 28.81
CA LYS A 402 -8.99 -17.94 29.88
C LYS A 402 -9.81 -16.86 30.58
N ARG A 403 -9.25 -15.66 30.81
CA ARG A 403 -10.03 -14.53 31.36
C ARG A 403 -11.10 -14.05 30.37
N LEU A 404 -10.80 -14.00 29.08
CA LEU A 404 -11.76 -13.65 28.03
C LEU A 404 -12.96 -14.63 27.99
N SER A 405 -12.80 -15.89 28.39
CA SER A 405 -13.89 -16.88 28.47
C SER A 405 -15.04 -16.46 29.40
N ARG A 406 -14.72 -15.60 30.36
CA ARG A 406 -15.64 -15.10 31.39
C ARG A 406 -16.10 -13.68 31.10
N TYR A 407 -15.82 -13.18 29.88
CA TYR A 407 -16.19 -11.84 29.49
C TYR A 407 -17.72 -11.68 29.42
N THR A 408 -18.21 -10.47 29.65
CA THR A 408 -19.65 -10.20 29.79
C THR A 408 -20.43 -10.47 28.50
N LYS A 409 -19.84 -10.10 27.35
CA LYS A 409 -20.44 -10.27 26.04
C LYS A 409 -20.40 -11.73 25.57
N ALA A 410 -21.56 -12.26 25.16
CA ALA A 410 -21.72 -13.65 24.76
C ALA A 410 -20.94 -14.02 23.48
N THR A 411 -20.78 -13.09 22.54
CA THR A 411 -20.08 -13.31 21.27
C THR A 411 -18.59 -13.61 21.49
N GLN A 412 -17.91 -12.89 22.39
CA GLN A 412 -16.53 -13.18 22.79
C GLN A 412 -16.40 -14.55 23.47
N ARG A 413 -17.37 -14.94 24.30
CA ARG A 413 -17.37 -16.27 24.92
C ARG A 413 -17.55 -17.37 23.88
N SER A 414 -18.46 -17.19 22.93
CA SER A 414 -18.68 -18.15 21.83
C SER A 414 -17.42 -18.31 20.97
N PHE A 415 -16.80 -17.19 20.56
CA PHE A 415 -15.56 -17.24 19.79
C PHE A 415 -14.45 -17.97 20.54
N LEU A 416 -14.32 -17.75 21.85
CA LEU A 416 -13.26 -18.42 22.59
C LEU A 416 -13.49 -19.93 22.73
N VAL A 417 -14.73 -20.41 22.73
CA VAL A 417 -14.98 -21.86 22.61
C VAL A 417 -14.36 -22.39 21.32
N ASP A 418 -14.55 -21.68 20.19
CA ASP A 418 -13.94 -22.04 18.91
C ASP A 418 -12.39 -22.08 19.04
N VAL A 419 -11.77 -21.06 19.65
CA VAL A 419 -10.32 -21.02 19.91
C VAL A 419 -9.84 -22.20 20.76
N MET A 420 -10.54 -22.51 21.85
CA MET A 420 -10.13 -23.58 22.77
C MET A 420 -10.26 -24.96 22.11
N LEU A 421 -11.29 -25.17 21.30
CA LEU A 421 -11.45 -26.40 20.53
C LEU A 421 -10.28 -26.58 19.56
N THR A 422 -9.94 -25.54 18.80
CA THR A 422 -8.78 -25.57 17.88
C THR A 422 -7.45 -25.77 18.62
N LEU A 423 -7.26 -25.18 19.80
CA LEU A 423 -6.05 -25.39 20.60
C LEU A 423 -5.92 -26.83 21.11
N ILE A 424 -7.01 -27.48 21.50
CA ILE A 424 -6.99 -28.87 22.02
C ILE A 424 -6.62 -29.87 20.91
N GLU A 425 -6.95 -29.57 19.66
CA GLU A 425 -6.57 -30.40 18.51
C GLU A 425 -5.08 -30.33 18.16
N LYS A 426 -4.36 -29.31 18.67
CA LYS A 426 -2.92 -29.16 18.44
C LYS A 426 -2.10 -30.13 19.31
N PRO A 427 -0.94 -30.60 18.83
CA PRO A 427 -0.03 -31.38 19.66
C PRO A 427 0.47 -30.55 20.85
N GLU A 428 0.83 -31.25 21.93
CA GLU A 428 1.41 -30.60 23.11
C GLU A 428 2.66 -29.78 22.73
N ARG A 429 2.68 -28.52 23.16
CA ARG A 429 3.75 -27.57 22.84
C ARG A 429 5.05 -28.03 23.51
N ARG A 430 6.12 -28.12 22.70
CA ARG A 430 7.47 -28.39 23.21
C ARG A 430 8.09 -27.10 23.73
N LEU A 431 8.56 -27.11 24.98
CA LEU A 431 9.23 -25.97 25.58
C LEU A 431 10.61 -25.77 24.95
N SER A 432 10.96 -24.51 24.71
CA SER A 432 12.15 -24.07 23.98
C SER A 432 13.47 -24.45 24.69
N GLY A 433 13.41 -24.89 25.95
CA GLY A 433 14.56 -25.14 26.83
C GLY A 433 14.89 -26.60 27.17
N ILE A 434 14.23 -27.62 26.60
CA ILE A 434 14.40 -29.03 27.04
C ILE A 434 15.44 -29.83 26.20
N HIS A 435 16.03 -29.26 25.15
CA HIS A 435 17.05 -29.95 24.34
C HIS A 435 18.47 -29.37 24.49
N GLY A 436 18.83 -28.98 25.72
CA GLY A 436 20.15 -28.47 26.06
C GLY A 436 20.92 -29.30 27.09
N THR A 437 20.63 -30.59 27.31
CA THR A 437 21.48 -31.53 28.07
C THR A 437 20.87 -32.93 28.06
N LEU A 438 21.13 -33.73 27.01
CA LEU A 438 21.05 -35.21 27.00
C LEU A 438 21.38 -35.79 25.61
N ALA A 439 22.41 -35.23 24.96
CA ALA A 439 23.03 -35.84 23.79
C ALA A 439 24.56 -35.76 23.94
N MET A 440 25.07 -36.43 24.97
CA MET A 440 26.41 -36.99 24.99
C MET A 440 26.36 -38.30 25.79
N SER A 441 27.05 -39.32 25.27
CA SER A 441 27.03 -40.75 25.66
C SER A 441 25.81 -41.49 25.08
N ILE A 442 25.93 -42.32 24.04
CA ILE A 442 26.97 -43.31 23.68
C ILE A 442 27.21 -43.32 22.17
#